data_AF-A0A0K0XZQ0-F1
#
_entry.id   AF-A0A0K0XZQ0-F1
#
_cell.length_a   1.000
_cell.length_b   1.000
_cell.length_c   1.000
_cell.angle_alpha   90.00
_cell.angle_beta   90.00
_cell.angle_gamma   90.00
#
_symmetry.space_group_name_H-M   'P 1'
#
loop_
_entity.id
_entity.type
_entity.pdbx_description
1 polymer ?
#
loop_
_entity_poly.entity_id
_entity_poly.type
_entity_poly.pdbx_seq_one_letter_code
_entity_poly.pdbx_strand_id
1 'polypeptide(L)'
;MNPLKLRMIAFQVLVFLALAFGTLAWIARPEGALIWLLGMLSLPAAWVGLNLFGAMPKKDSQERRVVLNSLVGAGLLIAGALGACALGSTGVMDESWIVRYAMISNALVLVIIGNGLPKKIETACRSSRSLGLQRLFGWTFVLVGLALVILWLLPLSENLAWIVSGVLYAALAIIVLIGLLRGRTGPSEAL
;
A
#
# COMPACT_ATOMS: atom_id res chain seq x y z
N MET A 1 15.98 18.63 -13.90
CA MET A 1 15.84 17.19 -14.22
C MET A 1 14.37 16.87 -14.44
N ASN A 2 13.99 16.11 -15.48
CA ASN A 2 12.58 15.78 -15.75
C ASN A 2 12.00 14.91 -14.61
N PRO A 3 10.88 15.30 -13.96
CA PRO A 3 10.33 14.58 -12.81
C PRO A 3 9.89 13.14 -13.15
N LEU A 4 9.60 12.84 -14.41
CA LEU A 4 9.27 11.49 -14.85
C LEU A 4 10.51 10.59 -14.91
N LYS A 5 11.64 11.14 -15.33
CA LYS A 5 12.93 10.44 -15.36
C LYS A 5 13.39 10.07 -13.94
N LEU A 6 13.22 10.99 -12.98
CA LEU A 6 13.52 10.74 -11.56
C LEU A 6 12.71 9.57 -10.99
N ARG A 7 11.40 9.52 -11.26
CA ARG A 7 10.53 8.42 -10.79
C ARG A 7 10.93 7.07 -11.36
N MET A 8 11.33 7.04 -12.62
CA MET A 8 11.78 5.82 -13.28
C MET A 8 13.11 5.32 -12.69
N ILE A 9 14.04 6.23 -12.41
CA ILE A 9 15.29 5.91 -11.69
C ILE A 9 14.97 5.38 -10.29
N ALA A 10 14.09 6.06 -9.54
CA ALA A 10 13.68 5.62 -8.21
C ALA A 10 13.07 4.22 -8.23
N PHE A 11 12.19 3.93 -9.21
CA PHE A 11 11.62 2.60 -9.39
C PHE A 11 12.70 1.54 -9.67
N GLN A 12 13.65 1.81 -10.56
CA GLN A 12 14.75 0.89 -10.85
C GLN A 12 15.61 0.62 -9.61
N VAL A 13 15.95 1.66 -8.85
CA VAL A 13 16.69 1.51 -7.59
C VAL A 13 15.92 0.62 -6.62
N LEU A 14 14.61 0.82 -6.48
CA LEU A 14 13.76 -0.01 -5.61
C LEU A 14 13.71 -1.48 -6.06
N VAL A 15 13.66 -1.74 -7.37
CA VAL A 15 13.75 -3.10 -7.92
C VAL A 15 15.10 -3.73 -7.56
N PHE A 16 16.21 -3.03 -7.75
CA PHE A 16 17.54 -3.54 -7.39
C PHE A 16 17.67 -3.79 -5.88
N LEU A 17 17.15 -2.89 -5.04
CA LEU A 17 17.13 -3.10 -3.59
C LEU A 17 16.29 -4.32 -3.20
N ALA A 18 15.11 -4.49 -3.78
CA ALA A 18 14.28 -5.67 -3.54
C ALA A 18 15.00 -6.96 -3.93
N LEU A 19 15.68 -6.97 -5.09
CA LEU A 19 16.51 -8.11 -5.51
C LEU A 19 17.66 -8.37 -4.55
N ALA A 20 18.38 -7.33 -4.12
CA ALA A 20 19.51 -7.47 -3.20
C ALA A 20 19.06 -8.01 -1.84
N PHE A 21 18.02 -7.43 -1.24
CA PHE A 21 17.48 -7.89 0.05
C PHE A 21 16.85 -9.28 -0.04
N GLY A 22 16.10 -9.57 -1.10
CA GLY A 22 15.54 -10.91 -1.32
C GLY A 22 16.62 -11.96 -1.51
N THR A 23 17.71 -11.65 -2.21
CA THR A 23 18.87 -12.54 -2.34
C THR A 23 19.56 -12.78 -1.00
N LEU A 24 19.78 -11.71 -0.22
CA LEU A 24 20.39 -11.82 1.11
C LEU A 24 19.52 -12.64 2.07
N ALA A 25 18.22 -12.41 2.07
CA ALA A 25 17.25 -13.19 2.85
C ALA A 25 17.23 -14.66 2.44
N TRP A 26 17.31 -14.95 1.13
CA TRP A 26 17.41 -16.32 0.62
C TRP A 26 18.66 -17.01 1.14
N ILE A 27 19.84 -16.40 1.00
CA ILE A 27 21.11 -17.00 1.45
C ILE A 27 21.04 -17.32 2.95
N ALA A 28 20.44 -16.43 3.75
CA ALA A 28 20.31 -16.64 5.19
C ALA A 28 19.24 -17.69 5.57
N ARG A 29 18.12 -17.76 4.85
CA ARG A 29 17.00 -18.69 5.11
C ARG A 29 16.41 -19.24 3.80
N PRO A 30 16.98 -20.31 3.24
CA PRO A 30 16.56 -20.86 1.94
C PRO A 30 15.17 -21.52 1.98
N GLU A 31 14.68 -21.93 3.16
CA GLU A 31 13.35 -22.52 3.35
C GLU A 31 12.22 -21.57 2.88
N GLY A 32 12.45 -20.26 2.95
CA GLY A 32 11.52 -19.22 2.49
C GLY A 32 11.66 -18.82 1.02
N ALA A 33 12.48 -19.52 0.22
CA ALA A 33 12.86 -19.10 -1.14
C ALA A 33 11.70 -18.66 -2.03
N LEU A 34 10.56 -19.36 -1.96
CA LEU A 34 9.36 -19.00 -2.74
C LEU A 34 8.79 -17.63 -2.37
N ILE A 35 8.77 -17.30 -1.07
CA ILE A 35 8.29 -15.99 -0.57
C ILE A 35 9.22 -14.88 -1.04
N TRP A 36 10.54 -15.13 -0.97
CA TRP A 36 11.55 -14.18 -1.44
C TRP A 36 11.45 -13.95 -2.95
N LEU A 37 11.32 -15.02 -3.73
CA LEU A 37 11.11 -14.96 -5.17
C LEU A 37 9.86 -14.16 -5.55
N LEU A 38 8.73 -14.40 -4.86
CA LEU A 38 7.51 -13.64 -5.06
C LEU A 38 7.73 -12.14 -4.82
N GLY A 39 8.38 -11.77 -3.73
CA GLY A 39 8.72 -10.37 -3.44
C GLY A 39 9.61 -9.76 -4.52
N MET A 40 10.70 -10.44 -4.87
CA MET A 40 11.69 -10.01 -5.86
C MET A 40 11.10 -9.82 -7.26
N LEU A 41 10.25 -10.74 -7.71
CA LEU A 41 9.73 -10.76 -9.07
C LEU A 41 8.44 -9.94 -9.24
N SER A 42 7.75 -9.60 -8.15
CA SER A 42 6.48 -8.86 -8.22
C SER A 42 6.59 -7.51 -8.95
N LEU A 43 7.60 -6.69 -8.66
CA LEU A 43 7.78 -5.37 -9.29
C LEU A 43 8.21 -5.47 -10.76
N PRO A 44 9.24 -6.26 -11.13
CA PRO A 44 9.56 -6.50 -12.54
C PRO A 44 8.36 -7.06 -13.31
N ALA A 45 7.63 -8.04 -12.75
CA ALA A 45 6.47 -8.62 -13.40
C ALA A 45 5.35 -7.60 -13.61
N ALA A 46 5.06 -6.77 -12.60
CA ALA A 46 4.08 -5.68 -12.73
C ALA A 46 4.49 -4.68 -13.82
N TRP A 47 5.77 -4.29 -13.87
CA TRP A 47 6.28 -3.39 -14.91
C TRP A 47 6.16 -4.00 -16.30
N VAL A 48 6.62 -5.24 -16.47
CA VAL A 48 6.56 -5.96 -17.75
C VAL A 48 5.10 -6.13 -18.19
N GLY A 49 4.21 -6.55 -17.28
CA GLY A 49 2.79 -6.67 -17.56
C GLY A 49 2.15 -5.37 -18.06
N LEU A 50 2.43 -4.25 -17.39
CA LEU A 50 1.91 -2.94 -17.83
C LEU A 50 2.37 -2.56 -19.25
N ASN A 51 3.58 -2.95 -19.65
CA ASN A 51 4.09 -2.69 -21.00
C ASN A 51 3.52 -3.68 -22.03
N LEU A 52 3.46 -4.98 -21.70
CA LEU A 52 2.97 -6.03 -22.61
C LEU A 52 1.48 -5.87 -22.93
N PHE A 53 0.66 -5.51 -21.93
CA PHE A 53 -0.79 -5.36 -22.11
C PHE A 53 -1.19 -3.96 -22.60
N GLY A 54 -0.22 -3.08 -22.94
CA GLY A 54 -0.52 -1.71 -23.38
C GLY A 54 -1.22 -0.84 -22.33
N ALA A 55 -1.22 -1.26 -21.06
CA ALA A 55 -1.84 -0.54 -19.95
C ALA A 55 -1.03 0.70 -19.51
N MET A 56 0.19 0.86 -20.03
CA MET A 56 1.04 2.02 -19.75
C MET A 56 0.54 3.25 -20.55
N PRO A 57 0.15 4.34 -19.87
CA PRO A 57 -0.31 5.55 -20.57
C PRO A 57 0.81 6.24 -21.35
N LYS A 58 0.43 7.14 -22.27
CA LYS A 58 1.34 7.91 -23.15
C LYS A 58 2.45 8.62 -22.37
N LYS A 59 3.62 8.82 -23.01
CA LYS A 59 4.89 9.22 -22.38
C LYS A 59 4.81 10.44 -21.46
N ASP A 60 3.90 11.38 -21.72
CA ASP A 60 3.73 12.63 -20.99
C ASP A 60 2.35 12.83 -20.35
N SER A 61 1.51 11.79 -20.26
CA SER A 61 0.19 11.91 -19.65
C SER A 61 0.26 11.98 -18.12
N GLN A 62 -0.71 12.66 -17.51
CA GLN A 62 -0.88 12.69 -16.05
C GLN A 62 -1.11 11.28 -15.49
N GLU A 63 -1.84 10.43 -16.21
CA GLU A 63 -2.10 9.03 -15.85
C GLU A 63 -0.80 8.25 -15.70
N ARG A 64 0.18 8.44 -16.61
CA ARG A 64 1.47 7.77 -16.50
C ARG A 64 2.20 8.12 -15.22
N ARG A 65 2.10 9.38 -14.76
CA ARG A 65 2.68 9.82 -13.49
C ARG A 65 2.00 9.14 -12.31
N VAL A 66 0.68 8.96 -12.37
CA VAL A 66 -0.07 8.25 -11.33
C VAL A 66 0.37 6.78 -11.26
N VAL A 67 0.45 6.09 -12.40
CA VAL A 67 0.90 4.69 -12.43
C VAL A 67 2.33 4.56 -11.91
N LEU A 68 3.26 5.42 -12.34
CA LEU A 68 4.64 5.42 -11.85
C LEU A 68 4.72 5.70 -10.35
N ASN A 69 3.95 6.65 -9.82
CA ASN A 69 3.91 6.90 -8.38
C ASN A 69 3.40 5.68 -7.61
N SER A 70 2.37 4.99 -8.13
CA SER A 70 1.87 3.75 -7.55
C SER A 70 2.92 2.63 -7.56
N LEU A 71 3.67 2.48 -8.65
CA LEU A 71 4.77 1.50 -8.74
C LEU A 71 5.93 1.83 -7.82
N VAL A 72 6.32 3.09 -7.70
CA VAL A 72 7.35 3.53 -6.74
C VAL A 72 6.88 3.28 -5.31
N GLY A 73 5.62 3.58 -4.99
CA GLY A 73 5.04 3.30 -3.68
C GLY A 73 5.02 1.81 -3.35
N ALA A 74 4.54 0.97 -4.27
CA ALA A 74 4.59 -0.49 -4.14
C ALA A 74 6.04 -0.98 -3.98
N GLY A 75 6.97 -0.42 -4.77
CA GLY A 75 8.38 -0.78 -4.72
C GLY A 75 9.03 -0.45 -3.38
N LEU A 76 8.68 0.69 -2.79
CA LEU A 76 9.17 1.10 -1.48
C LEU A 76 8.70 0.13 -0.39
N LEU A 77 7.44 -0.29 -0.45
CA LEU A 77 6.86 -1.24 0.51
C LEU A 77 7.51 -2.63 0.39
N ILE A 78 7.65 -3.14 -0.84
CA ILE A 78 8.24 -4.45 -1.09
C ILE A 78 9.73 -4.46 -0.72
N ALA A 79 10.49 -3.46 -1.15
CA ALA A 79 11.91 -3.34 -0.81
C ALA A 79 12.10 -3.17 0.71
N GLY A 80 11.25 -2.38 1.37
CA GLY A 80 11.25 -2.22 2.82
C GLY A 80 10.95 -3.53 3.56
N ALA A 81 9.92 -4.25 3.14
CA ALA A 81 9.55 -5.54 3.72
C ALA A 81 10.66 -6.58 3.56
N LEU A 82 11.23 -6.71 2.35
CA LEU A 82 12.38 -7.60 2.12
C LEU A 82 13.61 -7.18 2.91
N GLY A 83 13.86 -5.87 3.05
CA GLY A 83 14.94 -5.34 3.89
C GLY A 83 14.76 -5.71 5.36
N ALA A 84 13.55 -5.58 5.90
CA ALA A 84 13.25 -5.99 7.28
C ALA A 84 13.40 -7.51 7.48
N CYS A 85 12.91 -8.32 6.54
CA CYS A 85 13.12 -9.77 6.56
C CYS A 85 14.61 -10.15 6.50
N ALA A 86 15.38 -9.46 5.66
CA ALA A 86 16.81 -9.67 5.51
C ALA A 86 17.59 -9.29 6.79
N LEU A 87 17.22 -8.19 7.45
CA LEU A 87 17.81 -7.82 8.74
C LEU A 87 17.43 -8.83 9.83
N GLY A 88 16.18 -9.28 9.84
CA GLY A 88 15.70 -10.32 10.74
C GLY A 88 16.41 -11.66 10.58
N SER A 89 16.67 -12.08 9.33
CA SER A 89 17.36 -13.34 9.06
C SER A 89 18.83 -13.33 9.53
N THR A 90 19.45 -12.15 9.59
CA THR A 90 20.81 -11.98 10.14
C THR A 90 20.87 -11.86 11.66
N GLY A 91 19.72 -11.81 12.36
CA GLY A 91 19.66 -11.61 13.81
C GLY A 91 19.97 -10.17 14.25
N VAL A 92 20.09 -9.23 13.32
CA VAL A 92 20.30 -7.80 13.61
C VAL A 92 19.02 -7.15 14.18
N MET A 93 17.86 -7.70 13.84
CA MET A 93 16.55 -7.18 14.21
C MET A 93 15.70 -8.28 14.83
N ASP A 94 15.12 -8.01 16.00
CA ASP A 94 14.23 -8.97 16.67
C ASP A 94 12.99 -9.27 15.80
N GLU A 95 12.49 -10.49 15.90
CA GLU A 95 11.32 -10.93 15.13
C GLU A 95 10.07 -10.09 15.43
N SER A 96 9.92 -9.63 16.68
CA SER A 96 8.85 -8.72 17.12
C SER A 96 8.87 -7.39 16.33
N TRP A 97 10.05 -6.89 16.01
CA TRP A 97 10.23 -5.67 15.22
C TRP A 97 9.88 -5.89 13.75
N ILE A 98 10.11 -7.08 13.20
CA ILE A 98 9.71 -7.42 11.82
C ILE A 98 8.20 -7.36 11.70
N VAL A 99 7.48 -7.97 12.65
CA VAL A 99 6.01 -7.92 12.71
C VAL A 99 5.51 -6.49 12.85
N ARG A 100 6.09 -5.70 13.77
CA ARG A 100 5.76 -4.28 13.94
C ARG A 100 5.95 -3.50 12.64
N TYR A 101 7.09 -3.69 11.98
CA TYR A 101 7.40 -3.02 10.72
C TYR A 101 6.41 -3.36 9.62
N ALA A 102 6.05 -4.64 9.48
CA ALA A 102 5.04 -5.09 8.52
C ALA A 102 3.68 -4.44 8.78
N MET A 103 3.25 -4.39 10.04
CA MET A 103 1.97 -3.79 10.43
C MET A 103 1.96 -2.26 10.26
N ILE A 104 3.05 -1.57 10.61
CA ILE A 104 3.22 -0.13 10.37
C ILE A 104 3.19 0.16 8.87
N SER A 105 3.89 -0.64 8.06
CA SER A 105 3.92 -0.47 6.61
C SER A 105 2.53 -0.65 6.00
N ASN A 106 1.78 -1.68 6.42
CA ASN A 106 0.40 -1.90 6.00
C ASN A 106 -0.53 -0.75 6.42
N ALA A 107 -0.36 -0.25 7.66
CA ALA A 107 -1.11 0.90 8.16
C ALA A 107 -0.84 2.17 7.35
N LEU A 108 0.41 2.41 6.94
CA LEU A 108 0.77 3.54 6.06
C LEU A 108 0.12 3.42 4.67
N VAL A 109 -0.03 2.21 4.13
CA VAL A 109 -0.77 2.00 2.86
C VAL A 109 -2.20 2.51 2.97
N LEU A 110 -2.89 2.22 4.08
CA LEU A 110 -4.25 2.72 4.33
C LEU A 110 -4.28 4.26 4.36
N VAL A 111 -3.30 4.89 5.00
CA VAL A 111 -3.19 6.36 5.03
C VAL A 111 -2.98 6.94 3.64
N ILE A 112 -2.11 6.32 2.82
CA ILE A 112 -1.82 6.80 1.46
C ILE A 112 -3.04 6.64 0.56
N ILE A 113 -3.68 5.48 0.58
CA ILE A 113 -4.89 5.20 -0.22
C ILE A 113 -6.03 6.13 0.22
N GLY A 114 -6.27 6.25 1.53
CA GLY A 114 -7.30 7.11 2.09
C GLY A 114 -7.14 8.58 1.68
N ASN A 115 -5.91 9.11 1.71
CA ASN A 115 -5.61 10.46 1.24
C ASN A 115 -5.70 10.63 -0.29
N GLY A 116 -5.46 9.55 -1.05
CA GLY A 116 -5.48 9.56 -2.50
C GLY A 116 -6.88 9.50 -3.11
N LEU A 117 -7.84 8.84 -2.44
CA LEU A 117 -9.19 8.61 -2.95
C LEU A 117 -9.98 9.91 -3.26
N PRO A 118 -10.04 10.93 -2.38
CA PRO A 118 -10.84 12.12 -2.63
C PRO A 118 -10.37 12.92 -3.85
N LYS A 119 -9.07 12.89 -4.15
CA LYS A 119 -8.44 13.74 -5.16
C LYS A 119 -8.62 13.23 -6.59
N LYS A 120 -8.96 11.95 -6.78
CA LYS A 120 -9.05 11.34 -8.12
C LYS A 120 -10.44 11.43 -8.75
N ILE A 121 -11.46 11.85 -8.00
CA ILE A 121 -12.86 11.71 -8.42
C ILE A 121 -13.56 13.07 -8.64
N GLU A 122 -12.94 14.18 -8.25
CA GLU A 122 -13.44 15.53 -8.49
C GLU A 122 -13.57 15.90 -9.98
N THR A 123 -12.98 15.14 -10.90
CA THR A 123 -13.00 15.43 -12.34
C THR A 123 -14.20 14.85 -13.10
N ALA A 124 -15.07 14.07 -12.45
CA ALA A 124 -16.29 13.54 -13.07
C ALA A 124 -17.51 14.21 -12.43
N CYS A 125 -18.43 14.78 -13.24
CA CYS A 125 -19.71 15.36 -12.81
C CYS A 125 -20.59 14.34 -12.07
N ARG A 126 -20.26 13.98 -10.83
CA ARG A 126 -21.02 13.09 -9.97
C ARG A 126 -21.81 13.89 -8.94
N SER A 127 -22.92 13.32 -8.48
CA SER A 127 -23.79 13.94 -7.48
C SER A 127 -23.00 14.28 -6.20
N SER A 128 -23.30 15.42 -5.60
CA SER A 128 -22.67 15.93 -4.37
C SER A 128 -22.64 14.91 -3.23
N ARG A 129 -23.64 14.02 -3.16
CA ARG A 129 -23.75 12.94 -2.17
C ARG A 129 -22.65 11.88 -2.32
N SER A 130 -22.28 11.52 -3.55
CA SER A 130 -21.21 10.53 -3.80
C SER A 130 -19.83 11.04 -3.39
N LEU A 131 -19.60 12.35 -3.55
CA LEU A 131 -18.36 13.01 -3.17
C LEU A 131 -18.22 13.12 -1.64
N GLY A 132 -19.34 13.36 -0.93
CA GLY A 132 -19.39 13.29 0.53
C GLY A 132 -19.01 11.92 1.09
N LEU A 133 -19.56 10.84 0.54
CA LEU A 133 -19.22 9.45 0.94
C LEU A 133 -17.75 9.12 0.69
N GLN A 134 -17.19 9.55 -0.44
CA GLN A 134 -15.77 9.31 -0.74
C GLN A 134 -14.83 10.04 0.21
N ARG A 135 -15.15 11.28 0.57
CA ARG A 135 -14.40 12.03 1.59
C ARG A 135 -14.48 11.34 2.94
N LEU A 136 -15.67 10.87 3.33
CA LEU A 136 -15.85 10.11 4.57
C LEU A 136 -14.98 8.85 4.60
N PHE A 137 -15.01 8.04 3.53
CA PHE A 137 -14.16 6.85 3.45
C PHE A 137 -12.68 7.21 3.48
N GLY A 138 -12.25 8.18 2.68
CA GLY A 138 -10.86 8.64 2.65
C GLY A 138 -10.35 9.02 4.04
N TRP A 139 -11.10 9.85 4.77
CA TRP A 139 -10.76 10.23 6.14
C TRP A 139 -10.79 9.06 7.12
N THR A 140 -11.75 8.15 6.99
CA THR A 140 -11.82 6.96 7.86
C THR A 140 -10.59 6.08 7.68
N PHE A 141 -10.18 5.81 6.43
CA PHE A 141 -8.96 5.07 6.12
C PHE A 141 -7.70 5.75 6.68
N VAL A 142 -7.61 7.08 6.58
CA VAL A 142 -6.49 7.85 7.12
C VAL A 142 -6.43 7.76 8.64
N LEU A 143 -7.54 8.00 9.33
CA LEU A 143 -7.59 7.99 10.80
C LEU A 143 -7.28 6.60 11.36
N VAL A 144 -7.87 5.55 10.78
CA VAL A 144 -7.59 4.17 11.18
C VAL A 144 -6.14 3.80 10.90
N GLY A 145 -5.61 4.15 9.73
CA GLY A 145 -4.20 3.92 9.39
C GLY A 145 -3.24 4.62 10.35
N LEU A 146 -3.48 5.89 10.69
CA LEU A 146 -2.66 6.62 11.67
C LEU A 146 -2.76 6.01 13.08
N ALA A 147 -3.95 5.62 13.51
CA ALA A 147 -4.14 4.95 14.80
C ALA A 147 -3.36 3.63 14.86
N LEU A 148 -3.37 2.84 13.78
CA LEU A 148 -2.58 1.61 13.66
C LEU A 148 -1.07 1.87 13.68
N VAL A 149 -0.58 2.91 12.99
CA VAL A 149 0.84 3.29 13.05
C VAL A 149 1.25 3.61 14.48
N ILE A 150 0.47 4.43 15.19
CA ILE A 150 0.75 4.79 16.59
C ILE A 150 0.72 3.54 17.48
N LEU A 151 -0.31 2.69 17.32
CA LEU A 151 -0.47 1.46 18.09
C LEU A 151 0.75 0.55 17.99
N TRP A 152 1.28 0.34 16.78
CA TRP A 152 2.41 -0.57 16.56
C TRP A 152 3.78 0.06 16.85
N LEU A 153 3.88 1.39 16.92
CA LEU A 153 5.06 2.10 17.41
C LEU A 153 5.18 2.06 18.93
N LEU A 154 4.07 1.98 19.66
CA LEU A 154 4.08 1.89 21.12
C LEU A 154 4.60 0.51 21.58
N PRO A 155 5.36 0.42 22.69
CA PRO A 155 5.88 -0.82 23.23
C PRO A 155 4.79 -1.64 23.97
N LEU A 156 3.67 -1.91 23.29
CA LEU A 156 2.57 -2.74 23.79
C LEU A 156 2.88 -4.23 23.59
N SER A 157 2.18 -5.08 24.35
CA SER A 157 2.22 -6.53 24.13
C SER A 157 1.61 -6.87 22.76
N GLU A 158 2.19 -7.84 22.06
CA GLU A 158 1.75 -8.23 20.73
C GLU A 158 0.28 -8.67 20.71
N ASN A 159 -0.15 -9.44 21.72
CA ASN A 159 -1.53 -9.88 21.87
C ASN A 159 -2.51 -8.70 21.92
N LEU A 160 -2.19 -7.66 22.70
CA LEU A 160 -3.03 -6.47 22.80
C LEU A 160 -3.03 -5.69 21.48
N ALA A 161 -1.87 -5.52 20.84
CA ALA A 161 -1.77 -4.85 19.55
C ALA A 161 -2.59 -5.54 18.46
N TRP A 162 -2.61 -6.88 18.43
CA TRP A 162 -3.43 -7.67 17.53
C TRP A 162 -4.93 -7.49 17.79
N ILE A 163 -5.37 -7.57 19.04
CA ILE A 163 -6.78 -7.39 19.42
C ILE A 163 -7.26 -5.99 19.01
N VAL A 164 -6.50 -4.94 19.39
CA VAL A 164 -6.87 -3.55 19.07
C VAL A 164 -6.86 -3.33 17.56
N SER A 165 -5.87 -3.87 16.83
CA SER A 165 -5.85 -3.81 15.37
C SER A 165 -7.09 -4.47 14.75
N GLY A 166 -7.47 -5.65 15.24
CA GLY A 166 -8.67 -6.36 14.79
C GLY A 166 -9.95 -5.56 15.01
N VAL A 167 -10.10 -4.91 16.17
CA VAL A 167 -11.24 -4.03 16.46
C VAL A 167 -11.27 -2.82 15.52
N LEU A 168 -10.10 -2.19 15.26
CA LEU A 168 -10.00 -1.06 14.34
C LEU A 168 -10.37 -1.47 12.89
N TYR A 169 -9.91 -2.63 12.42
CA TYR A 169 -10.27 -3.15 11.11
C TYR A 169 -11.75 -3.52 11.01
N ALA A 170 -12.32 -4.12 12.05
CA ALA A 170 -13.75 -4.42 12.10
C ALA A 170 -14.59 -3.14 12.05
N ALA A 171 -14.22 -2.11 12.82
CA ALA A 171 -14.88 -0.81 12.79
C ALA A 171 -14.80 -0.16 11.39
N LEU A 172 -13.62 -0.19 10.76
CA LEU A 172 -13.44 0.29 9.39
C LEU A 172 -14.35 -0.46 8.40
N ALA A 173 -14.40 -1.79 8.49
CA ALA A 173 -15.24 -2.61 7.62
C ALA A 173 -16.73 -2.29 7.78
N ILE A 174 -17.20 -2.10 9.02
CA ILE A 174 -18.58 -1.71 9.33
C ILE A 174 -18.90 -0.33 8.74
N ILE A 175 -18.02 0.66 8.90
CA ILE A 175 -18.22 2.01 8.35
C ILE A 175 -18.32 1.96 6.82
N VAL A 176 -17.42 1.21 6.17
CA VAL A 176 -17.44 1.01 4.72
C VAL A 176 -18.74 0.34 4.29
N LEU A 177 -19.16 -0.72 4.96
CA LEU A 177 -20.40 -1.44 4.67
C LEU A 177 -21.63 -0.54 4.79
N ILE A 178 -21.75 0.22 5.88
CA ILE A 178 -22.86 1.17 6.09
C ILE A 178 -22.87 2.22 4.99
N GLY A 179 -21.71 2.77 4.64
CA GLY A 179 -21.61 3.76 3.56
C GLY A 179 -22.01 3.20 2.20
N LEU A 180 -21.63 1.95 1.88
CA LEU A 180 -22.04 1.26 0.65
C LEU A 180 -23.55 1.01 0.61
N LEU A 181 -24.14 0.53 1.72
CA LEU A 181 -25.58 0.31 1.84
C LEU A 181 -26.38 1.61 1.68
N ARG A 182 -25.93 2.70 2.32
CA ARG A 182 -26.54 4.05 2.18
C ARG A 182 -26.38 4.65 0.78
N GLY A 183 -25.35 4.24 0.05
CA GLY A 183 -25.16 4.62 -1.36
C GLY A 183 -26.13 3.90 -2.29
N ARG A 184 -26.51 2.66 -1.96
CA ARG A 184 -27.39 1.81 -2.78
C ARG A 184 -28.88 2.17 -2.65
N THR A 185 -29.30 2.70 -1.50
CA THR A 185 -30.70 3.08 -1.22
C THR A 185 -31.05 4.52 -1.60
N GLY A 186 -30.15 5.26 -2.25
CA GLY A 186 -30.50 6.55 -2.85
C GLY A 186 -31.54 6.33 -3.96
N PRO A 187 -32.59 7.16 -4.07
CA PRO A 187 -33.57 7.02 -5.14
C PRO A 187 -32.83 7.01 -6.47
N SER A 188 -33.01 5.94 -7.23
CA SER A 188 -32.73 5.94 -8.67
C SER A 188 -33.72 6.95 -9.24
N GLU A 189 -33.32 8.23 -9.31
CA GLU A 189 -34.04 9.18 -10.14
C GLU A 189 -34.01 8.58 -11.54
N ALA A 190 -35.20 8.15 -11.96
CA ALA A 190 -35.47 7.53 -13.23
C ALA A 190 -34.90 8.41 -14.34
N LEU A 191 -33.95 7.85 -15.07
CA LEU A 191 -33.65 8.25 -16.44
C LEU A 191 -34.69 7.60 -17.36
#